data_AF-A0A7Z2SMM3-F1
#
_entry.id   AF-A0A7Z2SMM3-F1
#
_cell.length_a   1.000
_cell.length_b   1.000
_cell.length_c   1.000
_cell.angle_alpha   90.00
_cell.angle_beta   90.00
_cell.angle_gamma   90.00
#
_symmetry.space_group_name_H-M   'P 1'
#
loop_
_entity.id
_entity.type
_entity.pdbx_description
1 polymer ?
#
loop_
_entity_poly.entity_id
_entity_poly.type
_entity_poly.pdbx_seq_one_letter_code
_entity_poly.pdbx_strand_id
1 'polypeptide(L)'
;MPPALLYRCADASALNFQTTTDLRQLDGLVGQQRALGAPQLGASLNKPGFNLFVTGFAGSRMQKTVESLLKSFRWDRPRPDDWVYANNFEDSRKPVAMRLPPGRATELRSTIEEAIDDLKVALPALFESEDYQARRTATEKKFQSKQSDAKRPHRQA
;
A
#
# COMPACT_ATOMS: atom_id res chain seq x y z
N MET A 1 35.18 -10.53 51.51
CA MET A 1 35.57 -9.12 51.28
C MET A 1 34.86 -8.21 52.26
N PRO A 2 35.54 -7.20 52.85
CA PRO A 2 34.89 -6.21 53.69
C PRO A 2 33.85 -5.38 52.91
N PRO A 3 32.68 -5.02 53.50
CA PRO A 3 31.58 -4.32 52.82
C PRO A 3 31.97 -2.98 52.18
N ALA A 4 32.93 -2.27 52.79
CA ALA A 4 33.42 -0.99 52.28
C ALA A 4 34.10 -1.07 50.90
N LEU A 5 34.60 -2.25 50.50
CA LEU A 5 35.20 -2.47 49.18
C LEU A 5 34.17 -2.86 48.10
N LEU A 6 32.91 -3.06 48.48
CA LEU A 6 31.82 -3.41 47.57
C LEU A 6 30.97 -2.19 47.18
N TYR A 7 31.00 -1.13 47.99
CA TYR A 7 30.25 0.10 47.74
C TYR A 7 31.05 1.07 46.86
N ARG A 8 30.53 1.39 45.67
CA ARG A 8 31.02 2.49 44.85
C ARG A 8 30.03 3.65 44.94
N CYS A 9 30.39 4.68 45.71
CA CYS A 9 29.60 5.90 45.75
C CYS A 9 29.73 6.64 44.41
N ALA A 10 28.61 7.01 43.79
CA ALA A 10 28.62 7.92 42.66
C ALA A 10 28.68 9.35 43.20
N ASP A 11 29.71 10.11 42.80
CA ASP A 11 29.80 11.53 43.15
C ASP A 11 28.76 12.33 42.35
N ALA A 12 27.77 12.85 43.07
CA ALA A 12 26.68 13.63 42.47
C ALA A 12 27.02 15.13 42.34
N SER A 13 28.13 15.60 42.92
CA SER A 13 28.52 17.02 42.88
C SER A 13 28.85 17.51 41.46
N ALA A 14 29.17 16.58 40.55
CA ALA A 14 29.43 16.84 39.15
C ALA A 14 28.17 16.96 38.27
N LEU A 15 26.97 16.71 38.81
CA LEU A 15 25.72 16.76 38.05
C LEU A 15 25.12 18.17 38.11
N ASN A 16 25.09 18.85 36.96
CA ASN A 16 24.61 20.24 36.86
C ASN A 16 23.10 20.38 36.65
N PHE A 17 22.28 19.54 37.30
CA PHE A 17 20.81 19.61 37.23
C PHE A 17 20.17 19.30 38.59
N GLN A 18 18.98 19.86 38.85
CA GLN A 18 18.27 19.66 40.12
C GLN A 18 17.32 18.47 40.05
N THR A 19 16.62 18.31 38.92
CA THR A 19 15.68 17.22 38.68
C THR A 19 15.89 16.61 37.30
N THR A 20 15.45 15.35 37.11
CA THR A 20 15.52 14.69 35.80
C THR A 20 14.64 15.36 34.73
N THR A 21 13.73 16.25 35.12
CA THR A 21 12.92 17.06 34.21
C THR A 21 13.73 18.16 33.54
N ASP A 22 14.81 18.62 34.20
CA ASP A 22 15.70 19.65 33.67
C ASP A 22 16.63 19.11 32.56
N LEU A 23 16.69 17.78 32.42
CA LEU A 23 17.51 17.11 31.43
C LEU A 23 16.84 17.13 30.06
N ARG A 24 17.61 17.55 29.06
CA ARG A 24 17.23 17.34 27.66
C ARG A 24 17.18 15.84 27.38
N GLN A 25 16.12 15.38 26.72
CA GLN A 25 16.03 14.01 26.25
C GLN A 25 17.20 13.72 25.29
N LEU A 26 17.90 12.62 25.55
CA LEU A 26 18.96 12.15 24.68
C LEU A 26 18.33 11.48 23.47
N ASP A 27 18.60 12.03 22.29
CA ASP A 27 18.18 11.46 21.02
C ASP A 27 19.13 10.31 20.62
N GLY A 28 18.56 9.19 20.17
CA GLY A 28 19.32 8.06 19.61
C GLY A 28 19.86 7.05 20.63
N LEU A 29 20.88 6.29 20.22
CA LEU A 29 21.47 5.21 21.03
C LEU A 29 22.77 5.68 21.70
N VAL A 30 22.66 6.08 22.97
CA VAL A 30 23.82 6.47 23.78
C VAL A 30 24.73 5.26 24.01
N GLY A 31 26.03 5.41 23.71
CA GLY A 31 27.04 4.36 23.92
C GLY A 31 27.01 3.21 22.90
N GLN A 32 26.10 3.21 21.92
CA GLN A 32 25.99 2.15 20.91
C GLN A 32 26.32 2.66 19.50
N GLN A 33 27.45 3.34 19.36
CA GLN A 33 27.94 3.89 18.07
C GLN A 33 27.95 2.84 16.93
N ARG A 34 28.34 1.59 17.23
CA ARG A 34 28.30 0.48 16.25
C ARG A 34 26.87 0.12 15.82
N ALA A 35 25.92 0.16 16.75
CA ALA A 35 24.52 -0.17 16.46
C ALA A 35 23.83 0.91 15.60
N LEU A 36 24.36 2.14 15.58
CA LEU A 36 23.88 3.22 14.70
C LEU A 36 24.32 3.05 13.24
N GLY A 37 25.46 2.41 12.99
CA GLY A 37 26.00 2.25 11.64
C GLY A 37 25.21 1.28 10.76
N ALA A 38 24.62 0.23 11.32
CA ALA A 38 23.88 -0.77 10.53
C ALA A 38 22.56 -0.22 9.95
N PRO A 39 21.72 0.52 10.69
CA PRO A 39 20.57 1.22 10.12
C PRO A 39 20.94 2.27 9.07
N GLN A 40 22.04 3.01 9.26
CA GLN A 40 22.55 3.96 8.25
C GLN A 40 22.93 3.25 6.95
N LEU A 41 23.70 2.16 7.05
CA LEU A 41 24.08 1.36 5.89
C LEU A 41 22.86 0.77 5.19
N GLY A 42 21.94 0.15 5.95
CA GLY A 42 20.71 -0.42 5.43
C GLY A 42 19.84 0.64 4.74
N ALA A 43 19.78 1.85 5.31
CA ALA A 43 19.11 2.98 4.72
C ALA A 43 19.77 3.45 3.40
N SER A 44 21.09 3.51 3.35
CA SER A 44 21.81 3.94 2.13
C SER A 44 21.72 2.93 0.99
N LEU A 45 21.48 1.65 1.28
CA LEU A 45 21.36 0.60 0.27
C LEU A 45 19.99 0.65 -0.42
N ASN A 46 19.94 1.19 -1.64
CA ASN A 46 18.75 1.19 -2.48
C ASN A 46 18.72 -0.03 -3.43
N LYS A 47 18.86 -1.24 -2.88
CA LYS A 47 18.84 -2.49 -3.66
C LYS A 47 17.84 -3.49 -3.09
N PRO A 48 17.03 -4.15 -3.93
CA PRO A 48 16.17 -5.24 -3.47
C PRO A 48 17.01 -6.40 -2.91
N GLY A 49 16.45 -7.14 -1.95
CA GLY A 49 17.09 -8.30 -1.32
C GLY A 49 17.89 -7.99 -0.05
N PHE A 50 18.00 -6.71 0.35
CA PHE A 50 18.64 -6.32 1.60
C PHE A 50 17.59 -5.98 2.66
N ASN A 51 17.56 -6.77 3.74
CA ASN A 51 16.71 -6.54 4.90
C ASN A 51 17.58 -6.34 6.14
N LEU A 52 17.20 -5.41 7.02
CA LEU A 52 17.86 -5.21 8.31
C LEU A 52 17.10 -5.96 9.41
N PHE A 53 17.80 -6.83 10.14
CA PHE A 53 17.26 -7.50 11.32
C PHE A 53 17.92 -6.94 12.58
N VAL A 54 17.11 -6.61 13.59
CA VAL A 54 17.58 -5.98 14.83
C VAL A 54 17.26 -6.92 15.99
N THR A 55 18.27 -7.22 16.80
CA THR A 55 18.14 -8.05 18.01
C THR A 55 18.62 -7.28 19.22
N GLY A 56 18.08 -7.61 20.39
CA GLY A 56 18.43 -6.96 21.65
C GLY A 56 17.72 -7.62 22.83
N PHE A 57 18.13 -7.26 24.05
CA PHE A 57 17.53 -7.76 25.27
C PHE A 57 16.04 -7.38 25.36
N ALA A 58 15.19 -8.28 25.87
CA ALA A 58 13.77 -8.02 26.03
C ALA A 58 13.53 -6.78 26.92
N GLY A 59 12.69 -5.84 26.46
CA GLY A 59 12.44 -4.57 27.17
C GLY A 59 13.40 -3.44 26.80
N SER A 60 14.46 -3.70 26.03
CA SER A 60 15.14 -2.64 25.29
C SER A 60 14.14 -2.08 24.27
N ARG A 61 13.88 -0.78 24.31
CA ARG A 61 12.87 -0.09 23.48
C ARG A 61 13.31 0.00 21.99
N MET A 62 13.90 -1.08 21.46
CA MET A 62 14.60 -1.16 20.19
C MET A 62 13.72 -0.75 19.02
N GLN A 63 12.47 -1.18 18.99
CA GLN A 63 11.53 -0.75 17.95
C GLN A 63 11.40 0.78 17.92
N LYS A 64 11.12 1.41 19.07
CA LYS A 64 10.98 2.87 19.16
C LYS A 64 12.28 3.58 18.79
N THR A 65 13.42 3.04 19.19
CA THR A 65 14.71 3.62 18.87
C THR A 65 15.03 3.54 17.38
N VAL A 66 14.77 2.39 16.74
CA VAL A 66 14.96 2.20 15.29
C VAL A 66 14.01 3.09 14.49
N GLU A 67 12.72 3.18 14.88
CA GLU A 67 11.77 4.10 14.26
C GLU A 67 12.22 5.56 14.36
N SER A 68 12.68 5.99 15.54
CA SER A 68 13.19 7.35 15.74
C SER A 68 14.42 7.62 14.89
N LEU A 69 15.33 6.64 14.78
CA LEU A 69 16.52 6.73 13.94
C LEU A 69 16.14 6.83 12.46
N LEU A 70 15.24 5.98 11.97
CA LEU A 70 14.76 6.02 10.59
C LEU A 70 14.06 7.34 10.23
N LYS A 71 13.30 7.92 11.17
CA LYS A 71 12.67 9.25 11.02
C LYS A 71 13.68 10.40 11.06
N SER A 72 14.78 10.23 11.80
CA SER A 72 15.85 11.24 11.88
C SER A 72 16.62 11.36 10.56
N PHE A 73 16.70 10.28 9.78
CA PHE A 73 17.30 10.32 8.46
C PHE A 73 16.50 11.24 7.54
N ARG A 74 17.19 12.22 6.96
CA ARG A 74 16.66 13.02 5.86
C ARG A 74 16.85 12.20 4.59
N TRP A 75 15.75 11.61 4.13
CA TRP A 75 15.75 10.85 2.89
C TRP A 75 15.52 11.81 1.74
N ASP A 76 16.53 12.05 0.92
CA ASP A 76 16.35 12.67 -0.39
C ASP A 76 15.82 11.62 -1.37
N ARG A 77 14.55 11.23 -1.16
CA ARG A 77 13.87 10.23 -1.96
C ARG A 77 12.57 10.79 -2.50
N PRO A 78 12.18 10.44 -3.74
CA PRO A 78 10.88 10.80 -4.25
C PRO A 78 9.80 10.23 -3.33
N ARG A 79 8.65 10.90 -3.29
CA ARG A 79 7.48 10.33 -2.62
C ARG A 79 7.19 8.94 -3.20
N PRO A 80 6.84 7.96 -2.36
CA PRO A 80 6.52 6.63 -2.85
C PRO A 80 5.30 6.70 -3.78
N ASP A 81 5.35 5.90 -4.84
CA ASP A 81 4.22 5.69 -5.75
C ASP A 81 3.03 5.09 -5.01
N ASP A 82 1.83 5.41 -5.47
CA ASP A 82 0.62 4.77 -4.97
C ASP A 82 0.48 3.40 -5.65
N TRP A 83 0.16 2.37 -4.86
CA TRP A 83 -0.17 1.06 -5.38
C TRP A 83 -1.65 0.76 -5.12
N VAL A 84 -2.38 0.41 -6.17
CA VAL A 84 -3.80 0.07 -6.10
C VAL A 84 -4.05 -1.30 -6.69
N TYR A 85 -5.08 -1.97 -6.18
CA TYR A 85 -5.59 -3.21 -6.76
C TYR A 85 -6.86 -2.91 -7.55
N ALA A 86 -6.83 -3.18 -8.85
CA ALA A 86 -8.01 -3.18 -9.70
C ALA A 86 -8.60 -4.58 -9.79
N ASN A 87 -9.93 -4.65 -9.89
CA ASN A 87 -10.61 -5.90 -10.17
C ASN A 87 -10.19 -6.43 -11.54
N ASN A 88 -9.91 -7.73 -11.61
CA ASN A 88 -9.65 -8.41 -12.87
C ASN A 88 -10.97 -9.03 -13.37
N PHE A 89 -11.44 -8.58 -14.52
CA PHE A 89 -12.69 -9.05 -15.11
C PHE A 89 -12.61 -10.48 -15.68
N GLU A 90 -11.40 -11.01 -15.92
CA GLU A 90 -11.20 -12.39 -16.38
C GLU A 90 -11.16 -13.39 -15.22
N ASP A 91 -10.51 -13.03 -14.10
CA ASP A 91 -10.45 -13.86 -12.88
C ASP A 91 -10.49 -12.95 -11.64
N SER A 92 -11.67 -12.82 -11.02
CA SER A 92 -11.91 -11.95 -9.87
C SER A 92 -11.09 -12.30 -8.63
N ARG A 93 -10.52 -13.51 -8.56
CA ARG A 93 -9.64 -13.94 -7.46
C ARG A 93 -8.20 -13.47 -7.64
N LYS A 94 -7.88 -12.85 -8.78
CA LYS A 94 -6.54 -12.38 -9.15
C LYS A 94 -6.59 -10.89 -9.48
N PRO A 95 -6.75 -10.01 -8.46
CA PRO A 95 -6.74 -8.58 -8.68
C PRO A 95 -5.41 -8.12 -9.31
N VAL A 96 -5.49 -7.11 -10.19
CA VAL A 96 -4.31 -6.55 -10.87
C VAL A 96 -3.73 -5.43 -10.02
N ALA A 97 -2.45 -5.57 -9.64
CA ALA A 97 -1.72 -4.50 -8.99
C ALA A 97 -1.29 -3.46 -10.03
N MET A 98 -1.66 -2.20 -9.81
CA MET A 98 -1.26 -1.08 -10.66
C MET A 98 -0.47 -0.07 -9.85
N ARG A 99 0.65 0.39 -10.43
CA ARG A 99 1.49 1.45 -9.89
C ARG A 99 1.05 2.79 -10.47
N LEU A 100 0.80 3.76 -9.61
CA LEU A 100 0.38 5.11 -9.96
C LEU A 100 1.37 6.13 -9.40
N PRO A 101 1.54 7.29 -10.05
CA PRO A 101 2.30 8.38 -9.46
C PRO A 101 1.74 8.78 -8.09
N PRO A 102 2.56 9.32 -7.19
CA PRO A 102 2.15 9.65 -5.83
C PRO A 102 0.92 10.57 -5.78
N GLY A 103 -0.09 10.20 -5.00
CA GLY A 103 -1.33 10.95 -4.82
C GLY A 103 -2.40 10.79 -5.90
N ARG A 104 -2.17 9.95 -6.93
CA ARG A 104 -3.13 9.73 -8.03
C ARG A 104 -4.17 8.65 -7.72
N ALA A 105 -3.98 7.82 -6.70
CA ALA A 105 -4.90 6.74 -6.39
C ALA A 105 -6.32 7.23 -6.04
N THR A 106 -6.43 8.31 -5.26
CA THR A 106 -7.73 8.87 -4.85
C THR A 106 -8.50 9.46 -6.02
N GLU A 107 -7.79 10.12 -6.95
CA GLU A 107 -8.39 10.66 -8.17
C GLU A 107 -8.91 9.54 -9.07
N LEU A 108 -8.07 8.51 -9.33
CA LEU A 108 -8.50 7.35 -10.11
C LEU A 108 -9.76 6.69 -9.53
N ARG A 109 -9.80 6.52 -8.21
CA ARG A 109 -10.97 5.96 -7.53
C ARG A 109 -12.23 6.78 -7.82
N SER A 110 -12.14 8.10 -7.62
CA SER A 110 -13.29 9.00 -7.80
C SER A 110 -13.78 9.01 -9.25
N THR A 111 -12.85 9.07 -10.21
CA THR A 111 -13.18 9.02 -11.64
C THR A 111 -13.83 7.69 -12.05
N ILE A 112 -13.40 6.56 -11.48
CA ILE A 112 -14.04 5.27 -11.77
C ILE A 112 -15.45 5.21 -11.16
N GLU A 113 -15.64 5.73 -9.95
CA GLU A 113 -16.96 5.81 -9.31
C GLU A 113 -17.94 6.64 -10.17
N GLU A 114 -17.53 7.83 -10.63
CA GLU A 114 -18.30 8.68 -11.54
C GLU A 114 -18.61 7.98 -12.88
N ALA A 115 -17.61 7.37 -13.51
CA ALA A 115 -17.81 6.67 -14.78
C ALA A 115 -18.81 5.50 -14.66
N ILE A 116 -18.80 4.78 -13.53
CA ILE A 116 -19.76 3.72 -13.26
C ILE A 116 -21.18 4.29 -13.12
N ASP A 117 -21.34 5.43 -12.44
CA ASP A 117 -22.63 6.07 -12.27
C ASP A 117 -23.19 6.61 -13.60
N ASP A 118 -22.34 7.20 -14.44
CA ASP A 118 -22.71 7.61 -15.80
C ASP A 118 -23.16 6.42 -16.65
N LEU A 119 -22.42 5.29 -16.59
CA LEU A 119 -22.76 4.09 -17.35
C LEU A 119 -24.09 3.47 -16.91
N LYS A 120 -24.45 3.56 -15.62
CA LYS A 120 -25.76 3.09 -15.13
C LYS A 120 -26.93 3.82 -15.76
N VAL A 121 -26.74 5.08 -16.17
CA VAL A 121 -27.76 5.89 -16.84
C VAL A 121 -27.69 5.73 -18.36
N ALA A 122 -26.50 5.80 -18.93
CA ALA A 122 -26.30 5.78 -20.38
C ALA A 122 -26.66 4.42 -21.01
N LEU A 123 -26.34 3.29 -20.36
CA LEU A 123 -26.58 1.97 -20.93
C LEU A 123 -28.08 1.68 -21.13
N PRO A 124 -28.97 1.83 -20.13
CA PRO A 124 -30.40 1.65 -20.34
C PRO A 124 -30.96 2.55 -21.45
N ALA A 125 -30.62 3.84 -21.45
CA ALA A 125 -31.09 4.79 -22.45
C ALA A 125 -30.67 4.39 -23.88
N LEU A 126 -29.44 3.91 -24.05
CA LEU A 126 -28.96 3.39 -25.34
C LEU A 126 -29.73 2.15 -25.78
N PHE A 127 -30.04 1.23 -24.87
CA PHE A 127 -30.82 0.04 -25.19
C PHE A 127 -32.29 0.36 -25.51
N GLU A 128 -32.85 1.43 -24.96
CA GLU A 128 -34.20 1.92 -25.27
C GLU A 128 -34.27 2.72 -26.58
N SER A 129 -33.12 3.11 -27.15
CA SER A 129 -33.09 3.87 -28.41
C SER A 129 -33.76 3.13 -29.57
N GLU A 130 -34.53 3.86 -30.38
CA GLU A 130 -35.25 3.32 -31.53
C GLU A 130 -34.31 2.62 -32.52
N ASP A 131 -33.12 3.19 -32.75
CA ASP A 131 -32.10 2.62 -33.62
C ASP A 131 -31.62 1.24 -33.13
N TYR A 132 -31.38 1.10 -31.83
CA TYR A 132 -30.97 -0.18 -31.24
C TYR A 132 -32.10 -1.21 -31.35
N GLN A 133 -33.34 -0.82 -31.02
CA GLN A 133 -34.51 -1.70 -31.08
C GLN A 133 -34.81 -2.16 -32.52
N ALA A 134 -34.67 -1.27 -33.51
CA ALA A 134 -34.83 -1.60 -34.92
C ALA A 134 -33.77 -2.61 -35.38
N ARG A 135 -32.49 -2.40 -35.03
CA ARG A 135 -31.39 -3.33 -35.35
C ARG A 135 -31.56 -4.69 -34.68
N ARG A 136 -32.01 -4.71 -33.42
CA ARG A 136 -32.31 -5.95 -32.69
C ARG A 136 -33.42 -6.73 -33.37
N THR A 137 -34.54 -6.06 -33.70
CA THR A 137 -35.68 -6.69 -34.39
C THR A 137 -35.30 -7.23 -35.77
N ALA A 138 -34.47 -6.50 -36.52
CA ALA A 138 -33.98 -6.96 -37.82
C ALA A 138 -33.10 -8.21 -37.70
N THR A 139 -32.26 -8.29 -36.66
CA THR A 139 -31.43 -9.46 -36.39
C THR A 139 -32.26 -10.66 -35.99
N GLU A 140 -33.24 -10.46 -35.10
CA GLU A 140 -34.17 -11.50 -34.66
C GLU A 140 -34.98 -12.08 -35.84
N LYS A 141 -35.52 -11.22 -36.71
CA LYS A 141 -36.21 -11.65 -37.94
C LYS A 141 -35.33 -12.50 -38.86
N LYS A 142 -34.04 -12.14 -39.02
CA LYS A 142 -33.07 -12.91 -39.82
C LYS A 142 -32.79 -14.29 -39.21
N PHE A 143 -32.79 -14.40 -37.89
CA PHE A 143 -32.63 -15.69 -37.21
C PHE A 143 -33.88 -16.56 -37.36
N GLN A 144 -35.08 -15.99 -37.18
CA GLN A 144 -36.35 -16.70 -37.34
C GLN A 144 -36.55 -17.22 -38.77
N SER A 145 -36.20 -16.42 -39.79
CA SER A 145 -36.32 -16.88 -41.18
C SER A 145 -35.41 -18.08 -41.46
N LYS A 146 -34.14 -18.03 -41.07
CA LYS A 146 -33.19 -19.16 -41.19
C LYS A 146 -33.69 -20.41 -40.46
N GLN A 147 -34.27 -20.26 -39.27
CA GLN A 147 -34.79 -21.38 -38.50
C GLN A 147 -36.05 -21.99 -39.13
N SER A 148 -36.89 -21.16 -39.76
CA SER A 148 -38.10 -21.63 -40.47
C SER A 148 -37.75 -22.36 -41.78
N ASP A 149 -36.76 -21.89 -42.54
CA ASP A 149 -36.27 -22.57 -43.74
C ASP A 149 -35.57 -23.89 -43.41
N ALA A 150 -34.78 -23.94 -42.33
CA ALA A 150 -34.14 -25.17 -41.86
C ALA A 150 -35.14 -26.23 -41.34
N LYS A 151 -36.36 -25.84 -40.94
CA LYS A 151 -37.43 -26.76 -40.52
C LYS A 151 -38.29 -27.27 -41.68
N ARG A 152 -38.20 -26.69 -42.88
CA ARG A 152 -38.97 -27.10 -44.06
C ARG A 152 -38.54 -28.43 -44.75
N PRO A 153 -37.29 -28.92 -44.70
CA PRO A 153 -36.92 -30.16 -45.41
C PRO A 153 -37.34 -31.48 -44.73
N HIS A 154 -37.93 -31.46 -43.53
CA HIS A 154 -38.33 -32.68 -42.79
C HIS A 154 -39.84 -32.99 -42.77
N ARG A 155 -40.65 -32.29 -43.56
CA ARG A 155 -42.12 -32.49 -43.63
C ARG A 155 -42.63 -33.03 -44.98
N GLN A 156 -41.75 -33.41 -45.89
CA GLN A 156 -42.10 -34.11 -47.13
C GLN A 156 -41.30 -35.42 -47.22
N ALA A 157 -41.79 -36.46 -46.54
CA ALA A 157 -41.45 -37.86 -46.74
C ALA A 157 -42.66 -38.71 -46.35
#